data_AF-A0A2E6QV68-F1
#
_entry.id   AF-A0A2E6QV68-F1
#
_cell.length_a   1.000
_cell.length_b   1.000
_cell.length_c   1.000
_cell.angle_alpha   90.00
_cell.angle_beta   90.00
_cell.angle_gamma   90.00
#
_symmetry.space_group_name_H-M   'P 1'
#
loop_
_entity.id
_entity.type
_entity.pdbx_description
1 polymer ?
#
loop_
_entity_poly.entity_id
_entity_poly.type
_entity_poly.pdbx_seq_one_letter_code
_entity_poly.pdbx_strand_id
1 'polypeptide(L)'
;MDFGGNLNYFTTHFKNTIFEKFVFLLLLVLTFLECVTGLSFLIFLLDWILIQGTSNYSVDLFYLGLQLSTITICVLFLGQRLAKDYVGAVNLSVYFLITLIGFLFLLISK
;
A
#
# COMPACT_ATOMS: atom_id res chain seq x y z
N MET A 1 1.98 -8.17 19.17
CA MET A 1 1.32 -7.15 18.33
C MET A 1 0.67 -6.15 19.28
N ASP A 2 1.40 -5.08 19.64
CA ASP A 2 0.91 -4.06 20.58
C ASP A 2 0.12 -2.99 19.85
N PHE A 3 -1.15 -3.29 19.57
CA PHE A 3 -2.09 -2.34 18.97
C PHE A 3 -2.15 -1.03 19.77
N GLY A 4 -2.12 -1.11 21.10
CA GLY A 4 -2.18 0.07 21.98
C GLY A 4 -0.95 0.99 21.88
N GLY A 5 0.25 0.42 21.74
CA GLY A 5 1.49 1.19 21.56
C GLY A 5 1.52 1.92 20.22
N ASN A 6 1.08 1.24 19.16
CA ASN A 6 1.01 1.82 17.82
C ASN A 6 -0.04 2.95 17.75
N LEU A 7 -1.22 2.73 18.35
CA LEU A 7 -2.26 3.75 18.46
C LEU A 7 -1.74 5.02 19.15
N ASN A 8 -1.01 4.85 20.26
CA ASN A 8 -0.47 5.97 21.04
C ASN A 8 0.65 6.72 20.30
N TYR A 9 1.46 6.02 19.50
CA TYR A 9 2.47 6.64 18.63
C TYR A 9 1.81 7.52 17.56
N PHE A 10 0.76 7.01 16.89
CA PHE A 10 0.04 7.76 15.87
C PHE A 10 -0.79 8.94 16.43
N THR A 11 -1.44 8.80 17.59
CA THR A 11 -2.12 9.95 18.22
C THR A 11 -1.14 11.01 18.67
N THR A 12 0.04 10.64 19.18
CA THR A 12 1.07 11.62 19.59
C THR A 12 1.72 12.29 18.37
N HIS A 13 1.92 11.55 17.27
CA HIS A 13 2.50 12.08 16.03
C HIS A 13 1.54 13.05 15.31
N PHE A 14 0.23 12.80 15.34
CA PHE A 14 -0.78 13.65 14.71
C PHE A 14 -1.45 14.68 15.64
N LYS A 15 -0.98 14.79 16.89
CA LYS A 15 -1.59 15.60 17.98
C LYS A 15 -1.77 17.10 17.69
N ASN A 16 -1.12 17.63 16.64
CA ASN A 16 -1.22 19.04 16.22
C ASN A 16 -1.87 19.23 14.84
N THR A 17 -2.56 18.21 14.32
CA THR A 17 -3.22 18.27 13.01
C THR A 17 -4.72 18.05 13.14
N ILE A 18 -5.47 18.68 12.23
CA ILE A 18 -6.95 18.66 12.15
C ILE A 18 -7.51 17.22 12.12
N PHE A 19 -6.65 16.23 11.84
CA PHE A 19 -6.98 14.82 11.65
C PHE A 19 -6.71 13.91 12.85
N GLU A 20 -6.32 14.40 14.05
CA GLU A 20 -6.08 13.53 15.22
C GLU A 20 -7.23 12.54 15.49
N LYS A 21 -8.49 12.97 15.27
CA LYS A 21 -9.69 12.13 15.39
C LYS A 21 -9.91 11.13 14.24
N PHE A 22 -9.38 11.40 13.05
CA PHE A 22 -9.56 10.58 11.85
C PHE A 22 -8.35 9.69 11.54
N VAL A 23 -7.21 9.90 12.20
CA VAL A 23 -6.00 9.08 12.04
C VAL A 23 -6.28 7.60 12.28
N PHE A 24 -7.06 7.27 13.31
CA PHE A 24 -7.47 5.89 13.56
C PHE A 24 -8.28 5.29 12.40
N LEU A 25 -9.21 6.07 11.82
CA LEU A 25 -10.03 5.63 10.68
C LEU A 25 -9.18 5.50 9.41
N LEU A 26 -8.25 6.42 9.18
CA LEU A 26 -7.29 6.33 8.07
C LEU A 26 -6.42 5.09 8.17
N LEU A 27 -5.91 4.80 9.37
CA LEU A 27 -5.07 3.64 9.64
C LEU A 27 -5.85 2.33 9.44
N LEU A 28 -7.12 2.28 9.88
CA LEU A 28 -7.98 1.11 9.66
C LEU A 28 -8.28 0.88 8.18
N VAL A 29 -8.60 1.94 7.42
CA VAL A 29 -8.81 1.85 5.96
C VAL A 29 -7.52 1.42 5.26
N LEU A 30 -6.37 1.94 5.70
CA LEU A 30 -5.08 1.56 5.16
C LEU A 30 -4.78 0.08 5.41
N THR A 31 -4.93 -0.40 6.64
CA THR A 31 -4.70 -1.81 6.99
C THR A 31 -5.62 -2.73 6.19
N PHE A 32 -6.87 -2.31 5.96
CA PHE A 32 -7.79 -3.05 5.11
C PHE A 32 -7.32 -3.09 3.64
N LEU A 33 -6.94 -1.95 3.08
CA LEU A 33 -6.44 -1.85 1.70
C LEU A 33 -5.15 -2.65 1.51
N GLU A 34 -4.26 -2.61 2.49
CA GLU A 34 -2.99 -3.34 2.51
C GLU A 34 -3.23 -4.86 2.61
N CYS A 35 -4.21 -5.29 3.41
CA CYS A 35 -4.60 -6.70 3.51
C CYS A 35 -5.17 -7.22 2.19
N VAL A 36 -6.06 -6.46 1.53
CA VAL A 36 -6.62 -6.83 0.22
C VAL A 36 -5.52 -6.90 -0.84
N THR A 37 -4.63 -5.90 -0.87
CA THR A 37 -3.50 -5.85 -1.81
C THR A 37 -2.55 -7.04 -1.60
N GLY A 38 -2.22 -7.36 -0.35
CA GLY A 38 -1.40 -8.50 0.02
C GLY A 38 -2.02 -9.84 -0.38
N LEU A 39 -3.33 -10.01 -0.15
CA LEU A 39 -4.08 -11.20 -0.59
C LEU A 39 -4.03 -11.37 -2.12
N SER A 40 -4.25 -10.29 -2.88
CA SER A 40 -4.16 -10.34 -4.35
C SER A 40 -2.77 -10.77 -4.83
N PHE A 41 -1.69 -10.25 -4.24
CA PHE A 41 -0.33 -10.68 -4.59
C PHE A 41 -0.03 -12.13 -4.18
N LEU A 42 -0.55 -12.58 -3.04
CA LEU A 42 -0.36 -13.95 -2.56
C LEU A 42 -1.03 -14.96 -3.51
N ILE A 43 -2.26 -14.67 -3.95
CA ILE A 43 -2.99 -15.50 -4.91
C ILE A 43 -2.23 -15.56 -6.25
N PHE A 44 -1.74 -14.42 -6.75
CA PHE A 44 -0.92 -14.38 -7.96
C PHE A 44 0.35 -15.24 -7.84
N LEU A 45 1.05 -15.15 -6.71
CA LEU A 45 2.29 -15.89 -6.46
C LEU A 45 2.01 -17.41 -6.37
N LEU A 46 0.92 -17.82 -5.72
CA LEU A 46 0.48 -19.21 -5.66
C LEU A 46 0.15 -19.76 -7.05
N ASP A 47 -0.60 -19.01 -7.87
CA ASP A 47 -0.89 -19.40 -9.25
C ASP A 47 0.39 -19.55 -10.07
N TRP A 48 1.32 -18.59 -9.95
CA TRP A 48 2.61 -18.64 -10.66
C TRP A 48 3.42 -19.89 -10.32
N ILE A 49 3.52 -20.23 -9.02
CA ILE A 49 4.32 -21.36 -8.55
C ILE A 49 3.65 -22.71 -8.85
N LEU A 50 2.35 -22.83 -8.61
CA LEU A 50 1.66 -24.12 -8.66
C LEU A 50 1.27 -24.55 -10.07
N ILE A 51 0.92 -23.59 -10.95
CA ILE A 51 0.36 -23.89 -12.27
C ILE A 51 1.46 -23.88 -13.36
N GLN A 52 2.69 -23.43 -13.03
CA GLN A 52 3.82 -23.29 -13.96
C GLN A 52 3.42 -22.63 -15.29
N GLY A 53 2.60 -21.58 -15.19
CA GLY A 53 2.16 -20.79 -16.32
C GLY A 53 1.36 -19.57 -15.86
N THR A 54 1.65 -18.41 -16.45
CA THR A 54 0.82 -17.22 -16.31
C THR A 54 -0.45 -17.41 -17.12
N SER A 55 -1.52 -17.88 -16.48
CA SER A 55 -2.85 -17.77 -17.08
C SER A 55 -3.18 -16.29 -17.25
N ASN A 56 -3.91 -15.91 -18.32
CA ASN A 56 -4.33 -14.52 -18.53
C ASN A 56 -5.02 -13.93 -17.29
N TYR A 57 -5.75 -14.77 -16.55
CA TYR A 57 -6.40 -14.42 -15.29
C TYR A 57 -5.41 -13.99 -14.19
N SER A 58 -4.27 -14.67 -14.06
CA SER A 58 -3.25 -14.34 -13.06
C SER A 58 -2.59 -12.99 -13.39
N VAL A 59 -2.40 -12.68 -14.68
CA VAL A 59 -1.85 -11.38 -15.12
C VAL A 59 -2.83 -10.24 -14.79
N ASP A 60 -4.13 -10.45 -15.00
CA ASP A 60 -5.17 -9.47 -14.64
C ASP A 60 -5.22 -9.23 -13.12
N LEU A 61 -5.03 -10.28 -12.31
CA LEU A 61 -4.99 -10.15 -10.85
C LEU A 61 -3.76 -9.35 -10.36
N PHE A 62 -2.61 -9.52 -11.03
CA PHE A 62 -1.42 -8.74 -10.75
C PHE A 62 -1.60 -7.25 -11.13
N TYR A 63 -2.28 -6.96 -12.24
CA TYR A 63 -2.68 -5.60 -12.60
C TYR A 63 -3.55 -4.94 -11.52
N LEU A 64 -4.55 -5.67 -11.01
CA LEU A 64 -5.42 -5.18 -9.94
C LEU A 64 -4.63 -4.93 -8.64
N GLY A 65 -3.72 -5.84 -8.27
CA GLY A 65 -2.84 -5.65 -7.11
C GLY A 65 -1.93 -4.42 -7.23
N LEU A 66 -1.35 -4.17 -8.40
CA LEU A 66 -0.53 -2.99 -8.67
C LEU A 66 -1.32 -1.68 -8.63
N GLN A 67 -2.54 -1.66 -9.16
CA GLN A 67 -3.44 -0.50 -9.09
C GLN A 67 -3.82 -0.20 -7.63
N LEU A 68 -4.20 -1.21 -6.86
CA LEU A 68 -4.53 -1.06 -5.44
C LEU A 68 -3.32 -0.57 -4.62
N SER A 69 -2.13 -1.11 -4.87
CA SER A 69 -0.90 -0.64 -4.24
C SER A 69 -0.62 0.84 -4.55
N THR A 70 -0.78 1.25 -5.80
CA THR A 70 -0.58 2.65 -6.22
C THR A 70 -1.58 3.58 -5.53
N ILE A 71 -2.85 3.19 -5.46
CA ILE A 71 -3.89 3.95 -4.74
C ILE A 71 -3.53 4.07 -3.26
N THR A 72 -3.08 2.98 -2.64
CA THR A 72 -2.63 2.94 -1.23
C THR A 72 -1.52 3.96 -0.99
N ILE A 73 -0.49 3.96 -1.85
CA ILE A 73 0.65 4.87 -1.74
C ILE A 73 0.23 6.32 -1.99
N CYS A 74 -0.68 6.60 -2.92
CA CYS A 74 -1.22 7.95 -3.13
C CYS A 74 -1.98 8.46 -1.89
N VAL A 75 -2.84 7.64 -1.28
CA VAL A 75 -3.56 7.99 -0.04
C VAL A 75 -2.57 8.26 1.09
N LEU A 76 -1.53 7.43 1.21
CA LEU A 76 -0.46 7.63 2.20
C LEU A 76 0.32 8.94 1.96
N PHE A 77 0.66 9.28 0.72
CA PHE A 77 1.34 10.54 0.38
C PHE A 77 0.54 11.77 0.80
N LEU A 78 -0.77 11.74 0.57
CA LEU A 78 -1.69 12.79 1.04
C LEU A 78 -1.70 12.87 2.57
N GLY A 79 -1.71 11.72 3.24
CA GLY A 79 -1.58 11.62 4.70
C GLY A 79 -0.29 12.24 5.24
N GLN A 80 0.86 11.95 4.63
CA GLN A 80 2.16 12.51 5.03
C GLN A 80 2.19 14.05 4.89
N ARG A 81 1.59 14.59 3.82
CA ARG A 81 1.52 16.05 3.61
C ARG A 81 0.60 16.74 4.63
N LEU A 82 -0.49 16.09 5.03
CA LEU A 82 -1.37 16.57 6.11
C LEU A 82 -0.66 16.54 7.48
N ALA A 83 0.15 15.50 7.73
CA ALA A 83 0.97 15.35 8.93
C ALA A 83 2.14 16.34 9.03
N LYS A 84 2.45 17.06 7.93
CA LYS A 84 3.70 17.80 7.73
C LYS A 84 4.96 16.94 7.94
N ASP A 85 4.84 15.62 7.71
CA ASP A 85 5.94 14.67 7.84
C ASP A 85 6.66 14.51 6.51
N TYR A 86 7.65 15.36 6.31
CA TYR A 86 8.48 15.36 5.09
C TYR A 86 9.42 14.15 5.02
N VAL A 87 9.82 13.60 6.16
CA VAL A 87 10.74 12.44 6.21
C VAL A 87 9.97 11.17 5.81
N GLY A 88 8.75 11.00 6.33
CA GLY A 88 7.85 9.91 5.94
C GLY A 88 7.51 9.92 4.44
N ALA A 89 7.30 11.10 3.85
CA ALA A 89 7.03 11.24 2.41
C ALA A 89 8.20 10.78 1.52
N VAL A 90 9.44 10.99 1.95
CA VAL A 90 10.63 10.53 1.21
C VAL A 90 10.69 9.01 1.18
N ASN A 91 10.47 8.34 2.32
CA ASN A 91 10.42 6.88 2.37
C ASN A 91 9.31 6.33 1.46
N LEU A 92 8.15 6.97 1.46
CA LEU A 92 7.02 6.57 0.62
C LEU A 92 7.30 6.72 -0.88
N SER A 93 8.12 7.70 -1.26
CA SER A 93 8.56 7.91 -2.64
C SER A 93 9.34 6.70 -3.18
N VAL A 94 10.13 6.03 -2.34
CA VAL A 94 10.88 4.83 -2.72
C VAL A 94 9.93 3.67 -3.01
N TYR A 95 8.92 3.45 -2.18
CA TYR A 95 7.89 2.42 -2.43
C TYR A 95 7.09 2.72 -3.71
N PHE A 96 6.81 3.99 -3.98
CA PHE A 96 6.17 4.41 -5.24
C PHE A 96 7.03 4.06 -6.46
N LEU A 97 8.35 4.26 -6.38
CA LEU A 97 9.28 3.86 -7.44
C LEU A 97 9.30 2.34 -7.68
N ILE A 98 9.31 1.52 -6.62
CA ILE A 98 9.18 0.06 -6.75
C ILE A 98 7.88 -0.30 -7.49
N THR A 99 6.78 0.36 -7.14
CA THR A 99 5.48 0.11 -7.76
C THR A 99 5.47 0.47 -9.25
N LEU A 100 6.14 1.57 -9.62
CA LEU A 100 6.37 1.95 -11.03
C LEU A 100 7.21 0.94 -11.80
N ILE A 101 8.25 0.38 -11.18
CA ILE A 101 9.07 -0.68 -11.78
C ILE A 101 8.22 -1.93 -12.05
N GLY A 102 7.32 -2.29 -11.12
CA GLY A 102 6.36 -3.38 -11.33
C GLY A 102 5.46 -3.17 -12.55
N PHE A 103 4.95 -1.94 -12.74
CA PHE A 103 4.20 -1.58 -13.95
C PHE A 103 5.05 -1.67 -15.22
N LEU A 104 6.31 -1.23 -15.17
CA LEU A 104 7.21 -1.26 -16.33
C LEU A 104 7.56 -2.70 -16.74
N PHE A 105 7.85 -3.57 -15.77
CA PHE A 105 8.09 -5.00 -16.03
C PHE A 105 6.91 -5.63 -16.76
N LEU A 106 5.70 -5.30 -16.32
CA LEU A 106 4.51 -5.83 -16.94
C LEU A 106 4.29 -5.28 -18.35
N LEU A 107 4.53 -3.98 -18.58
CA LEU A 107 4.41 -3.39 -19.92
C LEU A 107 5.38 -4.02 -20.92
N ILE A 108 6.57 -4.41 -20.47
CA ILE A 108 7.58 -5.11 -21.26
C ILE A 108 7.22 -6.59 -21.50
N SER A 109 6.50 -7.22 -20.57
CA SER A 109 6.12 -8.64 -20.63
C SER A 109 4.88 -8.92 -21.50
N LYS A 110 4.29 -7.88 -22.11
CA LYS A 110 3.11 -7.98 -22.97
C LYS A 110 3.49 -7.86 -24.44
#